data_AF-A0A7C3EAP8-F1
#
_entry.id   AF-A0A7C3EAP8-F1
#
_cell.length_a   1.000
_cell.length_b   1.000
_cell.length_c   1.000
_cell.angle_alpha   90.00
_cell.angle_beta   90.00
_cell.angle_gamma   90.00
#
_symmetry.space_group_name_H-M   'P 1'
#
loop_
_entity.id
_entity.type
_entity.pdbx_description
1 polymer ?
#
loop_
_entity_poly.entity_id
_entity_poly.type
_entity_poly.pdbx_seq_one_letter_code
_entity_poly.pdbx_strand_id
1 'polypeptide(L)'
;DSVAALTPQAEIEGEMGDAHVGLQARLMSQALRKLTATIGKSKTILIFINQIRMKIGVMFGNPETTTGGNALKFYASVRLEVRKVETIEKGEADAVGNKVRVKVVKNKVAPPFRKAELDIMFGKGVSAISSILDAAVKYEIIDKKGAWYAYGEEKIGQGRDNAREFLESNPALAQEIEKKLRAIMFPGMKEPEIILPTAGSTDTAGPMPAGLAQGAKAVSPEAKQTTIQATAAKPAVAIAPKPTAPGAGIAQPGQRQAASKPASTKPVSAEDDELF
;
A
#
# COMPACT_ATOMS: atom_id res chain seq x y z
N ASP A 1 11.55 -3.53 0.49
CA ASP A 1 10.30 -3.74 1.23
C ASP A 1 10.43 -5.03 2.02
N SER A 2 10.17 -5.12 3.33
CA SER A 2 9.92 -4.03 4.29
C SER A 2 11.12 -3.88 5.24
N VAL A 3 11.25 -2.75 5.95
CA VAL A 3 12.32 -2.57 6.96
C VAL A 3 12.27 -3.64 8.04
N ALA A 4 11.08 -4.15 8.37
CA ALA A 4 10.93 -5.24 9.32
C ALA A 4 11.60 -6.55 8.85
N ALA A 5 11.76 -6.76 7.54
CA ALA A 5 12.40 -7.94 6.96
C ALA A 5 13.93 -7.79 6.83
N LEU A 6 14.51 -6.65 7.22
CA LEU A 6 15.96 -6.49 7.28
C LEU A 6 16.50 -7.18 8.53
N THR A 7 16.68 -8.49 8.45
CA THR A 7 17.31 -9.30 9.49
C THR A 7 18.84 -9.16 9.39
N PRO A 8 19.53 -8.78 10.46
CA PRO A 8 20.99 -8.77 10.50
C PRO A 8 21.55 -10.19 10.30
N GLN A 9 22.74 -10.29 9.71
CA GLN A 9 23.39 -11.58 9.45
C GLN A 9 23.54 -12.44 10.73
N ALA A 10 23.94 -11.84 11.86
CA ALA A 10 24.06 -12.57 13.12
C ALA A 10 22.72 -13.12 13.65
N GLU A 11 21.58 -12.52 13.27
CA GLU A 11 20.25 -13.05 13.62
C GLU A 11 19.85 -14.23 12.72
N ILE A 12 20.34 -14.25 11.47
CA ILE A 12 20.11 -15.36 10.53
C ILE A 12 20.95 -16.58 10.90
N GLU A 13 22.17 -16.37 11.39
CA GLU A 13 23.12 -17.42 11.75
C GLU A 13 22.90 -17.97 13.18
N GLY A 14 22.18 -17.24 14.03
CA GLY A 14 21.87 -17.66 15.41
C GLY A 14 20.68 -18.63 15.50
N GLU A 15 20.44 -19.15 16.71
CA GLU A 15 19.28 -20.01 16.97
C GLU A 15 18.01 -19.20 17.28
N MET A 16 16.85 -19.79 17.01
CA MET A 16 15.56 -19.19 17.37
C MET A 16 15.44 -19.06 18.89
N GLY A 17 15.49 -17.83 19.39
CA GLY A 17 15.41 -17.53 20.83
C GLY A 17 16.62 -16.77 21.35
N ASP A 18 17.69 -16.66 20.57
CA ASP A 18 18.87 -15.88 20.94
C ASP A 18 18.55 -14.38 21.07
N ALA A 19 18.97 -13.81 22.19
CA ALA A 19 18.67 -12.42 22.53
C ALA A 19 19.57 -11.43 21.76
N HIS A 20 19.15 -11.04 20.55
CA HIS A 20 19.82 -10.03 19.74
C HIS A 20 19.22 -8.63 19.96
N VAL A 21 19.42 -8.06 21.15
CA VAL A 21 18.80 -6.77 21.52
C VAL A 21 19.36 -5.62 20.67
N GLY A 22 18.49 -5.01 19.84
CA GLY A 22 18.76 -3.75 19.16
C GLY A 22 19.75 -3.82 17.99
N LEU A 23 20.12 -5.01 17.53
CA LEU A 23 21.07 -5.21 16.42
C LEU A 23 20.55 -4.55 15.12
N GLN A 24 19.27 -4.78 14.79
CA GLN A 24 18.61 -4.15 13.64
C GLN A 24 18.62 -2.61 13.72
N ALA A 25 18.39 -2.03 14.91
CA ALA A 25 18.40 -0.58 15.09
C ALA A 25 19.80 0.04 14.90
N ARG A 26 20.85 -0.67 15.34
CA ARG A 26 22.24 -0.24 15.15
C ARG A 26 22.63 -0.31 13.67
N LEU A 27 22.29 -1.41 12.99
CA LEU A 27 22.51 -1.58 11.56
C LEU A 27 21.85 -0.47 10.75
N MET A 28 20.58 -0.17 11.03
CA MET A 28 19.85 0.91 10.35
C MET A 28 20.48 2.28 10.58
N SER A 29 20.93 2.57 11.81
CA SER A 29 21.58 3.83 12.14
C SER A 29 22.89 4.04 11.37
N GLN A 30 23.68 2.97 11.23
CA GLN A 30 24.93 3.02 10.47
C GLN A 30 24.67 3.11 8.95
N ALA A 31 23.74 2.32 8.45
CA ALA A 31 23.38 2.31 7.03
C ALA A 31 22.86 3.68 6.58
N LEU A 32 21.89 4.26 7.30
CA LEU A 32 21.30 5.56 6.95
C LEU A 32 22.32 6.71 7.00
N ARG A 33 23.28 6.67 7.92
CA ARG A 33 24.36 7.66 7.99
C ARG A 33 25.21 7.66 6.73
N LYS A 34 25.56 6.47 6.20
CA LYS A 34 26.33 6.34 4.96
C LYS A 34 25.48 6.66 3.72
N LEU A 35 24.25 6.15 3.68
CA LEU A 35 23.35 6.28 2.53
C LEU A 35 22.93 7.74 2.28
N THR A 36 22.69 8.53 3.33
CA THR A 36 22.19 9.91 3.17
C THR A 36 23.12 10.77 2.32
N ALA A 37 24.44 10.66 2.51
CA ALA A 37 25.42 11.42 1.74
C ALA A 37 25.47 10.99 0.27
N THR A 38 25.34 9.69 0.00
CA THR A 38 25.34 9.14 -1.36
C THR A 38 24.06 9.49 -2.11
N ILE A 39 22.90 9.34 -1.46
CA ILE A 39 21.58 9.61 -2.04
C ILE A 39 21.45 11.07 -2.51
N GLY A 40 21.95 12.02 -1.70
CA GLY A 40 21.94 13.43 -2.07
C GLY A 40 22.75 13.74 -3.34
N LYS A 41 23.87 13.02 -3.56
CA LYS A 41 24.72 13.18 -4.74
C LYS A 41 24.12 12.49 -5.97
N SER A 42 23.49 11.33 -5.79
CA SER A 42 22.94 10.52 -6.89
C SER A 42 21.56 10.98 -7.37
N LYS A 43 20.95 11.97 -6.70
CA LYS A 43 19.57 12.45 -6.98
C LYS A 43 18.53 11.32 -7.00
N THR A 44 18.77 10.26 -6.23
CA THR A 44 17.88 9.09 -6.17
C THR A 44 16.86 9.27 -5.04
N ILE A 45 15.64 8.77 -5.23
CA ILE A 45 14.65 8.71 -4.16
C ILE A 45 14.68 7.31 -3.55
N LEU A 46 14.83 7.24 -2.23
CA LEU A 46 14.80 5.97 -1.50
C LEU A 46 13.55 5.91 -0.62
N ILE A 47 12.69 4.92 -0.91
CA ILE A 47 11.42 4.70 -0.21
C ILE A 47 11.56 3.48 0.70
N PHE A 48 11.33 3.67 1.99
CA PHE A 48 11.26 2.59 2.97
C PHE A 48 9.80 2.31 3.33
N ILE A 49 9.37 1.07 3.11
CA ILE A 49 8.09 0.57 3.61
C ILE A 49 8.34 -0.06 4.98
N ASN A 50 7.52 0.32 5.95
CA ASN A 50 7.64 -0.17 7.32
C ASN A 50 6.28 -0.56 7.88
N GLN A 51 6.30 -1.50 8.81
CA GLN A 51 5.13 -2.03 9.49
C GLN A 51 4.99 -1.36 10.87
N ILE A 52 3.75 -1.27 11.33
CA ILE A 52 3.43 -0.86 12.69
C ILE A 52 3.53 -2.08 13.61
N ARG A 53 4.06 -1.86 14.82
CA ARG A 53 4.06 -2.81 15.95
C ARG A 53 3.54 -2.08 17.18
N MET A 54 2.99 -2.82 18.12
CA MET A 54 2.59 -2.25 19.42
C MET A 54 3.75 -2.41 20.40
N LYS A 55 4.09 -1.33 21.11
CA LYS A 55 5.06 -1.39 22.20
C LYS A 55 4.33 -1.86 23.46
N ILE A 56 4.69 -3.04 23.95
CA ILE A 56 4.18 -3.60 25.21
C ILE A 56 4.66 -2.73 26.37
N GLY A 57 3.79 -2.45 27.35
CA GLY A 57 4.13 -1.72 28.57
C GLY A 57 3.97 -0.20 28.53
N VAL A 58 3.33 0.37 27.50
CA VAL A 58 2.99 1.80 27.46
C VAL A 58 1.57 2.00 28.02
N MET A 59 1.47 2.57 29.22
CA MET A 59 0.17 2.84 29.88
C MET A 59 -0.47 4.18 29.45
N PHE A 60 0.30 5.09 28.84
CA PHE A 60 -0.17 6.40 28.38
C PHE A 60 0.48 6.82 27.05
N GLY A 61 -0.30 7.42 26.16
CA GLY A 61 0.13 7.87 24.83
C GLY A 61 -0.14 6.89 23.69
N ASN A 62 0.39 7.16 22.48
CA ASN A 62 0.21 6.28 21.33
C ASN A 62 1.14 5.04 21.46
N PRO A 63 0.59 3.80 21.57
CA PRO A 63 1.38 2.58 21.72
C PRO A 63 2.05 2.12 20.41
N GLU A 64 1.74 2.76 19.29
CA GLU A 64 2.27 2.39 17.99
C GLU A 64 3.74 2.78 17.82
N THR A 65 4.54 1.81 17.40
CA THR A 65 5.94 1.99 17.05
C THR A 65 6.25 1.35 15.69
N THR A 66 7.39 1.72 15.12
CA THR A 66 7.89 1.21 13.84
C THR A 66 9.17 0.41 14.08
N THR A 67 9.41 -0.65 13.31
CA THR A 67 10.63 -1.45 13.43
C THR A 67 11.86 -0.69 12.91
N GLY A 68 13.07 -1.19 13.20
CA GLY A 68 14.33 -0.57 12.76
C GLY A 68 14.83 0.61 13.62
N GLY A 69 14.27 0.79 14.82
CA GLY A 69 14.69 1.82 15.78
C GLY A 69 14.26 3.24 15.39
N ASN A 70 14.97 4.24 15.95
CA ASN A 70 14.61 5.66 15.76
C ASN A 70 15.32 6.35 14.59
N ALA A 71 16.40 5.78 14.06
CA ALA A 71 17.21 6.44 13.02
C ALA A 71 16.39 6.79 11.78
N LEU A 72 15.55 5.88 11.30
CA LEU A 72 14.68 6.12 10.16
C LEU A 72 13.75 7.32 10.37
N LYS A 73 13.27 7.53 11.60
CA LYS A 73 12.40 8.67 11.94
C LYS A 73 13.13 10.00 11.78
N PHE A 74 14.43 10.07 12.06
CA PHE A 74 15.24 11.29 11.97
C PHE A 74 15.74 11.56 10.55
N TYR A 75 16.23 10.53 9.86
CA TYR A 75 16.79 10.64 8.51
C TYR A 75 15.72 10.81 7.43
N ALA A 76 14.50 10.30 7.62
CA ALA A 76 13.42 10.49 6.65
C ALA A 76 13.07 11.98 6.47
N SER A 77 13.09 12.45 5.23
CA SER A 77 12.62 13.81 4.85
C SER A 77 11.10 13.91 4.89
N VAL A 78 10.41 12.86 4.45
CA VAL A 78 8.95 12.74 4.46
C VAL A 78 8.57 11.42 5.14
N ARG A 79 7.58 11.46 6.04
CA ARG A 79 6.98 10.26 6.62
C ARG A 79 5.48 10.27 6.37
N LEU A 80 5.03 9.22 5.71
CA LEU A 80 3.63 8.99 5.39
C LEU A 80 3.11 7.85 6.27
N GLU A 81 2.00 8.10 6.94
CA GLU A 81 1.24 7.10 7.67
C GLU A 81 0.03 6.76 6.81
N VAL A 82 -0.05 5.50 6.39
CA VAL A 82 -1.10 5.00 5.50
C VAL A 82 -2.03 4.13 6.32
N ARG A 83 -3.32 4.48 6.37
CA ARG A 83 -4.35 3.68 7.03
C ARG A 83 -5.50 3.41 6.10
N LYS A 84 -6.00 2.18 6.12
CA LYS A 84 -7.30 1.85 5.52
C LYS A 84 -8.40 2.49 6.38
N VAL A 85 -9.32 3.19 5.73
CA VAL A 85 -10.49 3.81 6.37
C VAL A 85 -11.70 2.92 6.17
N GLU A 86 -12.09 2.69 4.91
CA GLU A 86 -13.30 1.97 4.53
C GLU A 86 -12.99 1.01 3.39
N THR A 87 -13.76 -0.06 3.28
CA THR A 87 -13.76 -0.94 2.11
C THR A 87 -14.84 -0.42 1.16
N ILE A 88 -14.49 -0.26 -0.11
CA ILE A 88 -15.43 0.15 -1.17
C ILE A 88 -16.05 -1.12 -1.74
N GLU A 89 -17.35 -1.28 -1.53
CA GLU A 89 -18.14 -2.42 -2.00
C GLU A 89 -19.08 -1.98 -3.13
N LYS A 90 -19.25 -2.83 -4.15
CA LYS A 90 -20.20 -2.60 -5.25
C LYS A 90 -21.24 -3.72 -5.17
N GLY A 91 -22.36 -3.43 -4.51
CA GLY A 91 -23.38 -4.44 -4.19
C GLY A 91 -23.16 -5.08 -2.82
N GLU A 92 -23.81 -6.22 -2.57
CA GLU A 92 -23.87 -6.86 -1.24
C GLU A 92 -22.70 -7.81 -0.94
N ALA A 93 -21.90 -8.19 -1.95
CA ALA A 93 -20.86 -9.23 -1.79
C ALA A 93 -19.47 -8.88 -2.35
N ASP A 94 -19.35 -7.91 -3.26
CA ASP A 94 -18.09 -7.66 -3.97
C ASP A 94 -17.37 -6.42 -3.43
N ALA A 95 -16.30 -6.64 -2.66
CA ALA A 95 -15.35 -5.61 -2.30
C ALA A 95 -14.50 -5.24 -3.53
N VAL A 96 -14.70 -4.03 -4.07
CA VAL A 96 -14.05 -3.54 -5.30
C VAL A 96 -12.80 -2.70 -5.00
N GLY A 97 -12.69 -2.17 -3.78
CA GLY A 97 -11.50 -1.42 -3.39
C GLY A 97 -11.44 -1.08 -1.91
N ASN A 98 -10.46 -0.26 -1.55
CA ASN A 98 -10.27 0.29 -0.22
C ASN A 98 -10.08 1.81 -0.31
N LYS A 99 -10.80 2.55 0.52
CA LYS A 99 -10.53 3.95 0.78
C LYS A 99 -9.40 4.05 1.80
N VAL A 100 -8.32 4.72 1.43
CA VAL A 100 -7.08 4.82 2.20
C VAL A 100 -6.80 6.27 2.53
N ARG A 101 -6.51 6.55 3.80
CA ARG A 101 -6.10 7.86 4.27
C ARG A 101 -4.60 7.87 4.53
N VAL A 102 -3.91 8.80 3.87
CA VAL A 102 -2.49 9.04 4.02
C VAL A 102 -2.30 10.33 4.82
N LYS A 103 -1.69 10.23 5.99
CA LYS A 103 -1.32 11.38 6.83
C LYS A 103 0.17 11.65 6.72
N VAL A 104 0.53 12.89 6.43
CA VAL A 104 1.93 13.32 6.43
C VAL A 104 2.36 13.65 7.85
N VAL A 105 2.99 12.69 8.53
CA VAL A 105 3.42 12.85 9.94
C VAL A 105 4.68 13.69 10.05
N LYS A 106 5.56 13.64 9.05
CA LYS A 106 6.78 14.44 8.98
C LYS A 106 6.98 14.94 7.56
N ASN A 107 7.32 16.21 7.42
CA ASN A 107 7.69 16.81 6.14
C ASN A 107 8.79 17.86 6.39
N LYS A 108 9.93 17.74 5.71
CA LYS A 108 11.04 18.72 5.75
C LYS A 108 11.01 19.72 4.60
N VAL A 109 10.15 19.53 3.60
CA VAL A 109 10.15 20.33 2.35
C VAL A 109 8.95 21.28 2.29
N ALA A 110 7.84 20.91 2.93
CA ALA A 110 6.61 21.71 2.94
C ALA A 110 5.88 21.54 4.29
N PRO A 111 4.78 22.28 4.55
CA PRO A 111 4.05 22.19 5.81
C PRO A 111 3.61 20.75 6.13
N PRO A 112 3.88 20.24 7.34
CA PRO A 112 3.49 18.89 7.76
C PRO A 112 1.99 18.79 8.13
N PHE A 113 1.54 17.58 8.49
CA PHE A 113 0.20 17.27 9.02
C PHE A 113 -0.98 17.36 8.05
N ARG A 114 -0.72 17.53 6.75
CA ARG A 114 -1.76 17.37 5.73
C ARG A 114 -2.21 15.90 5.64
N LYS A 115 -3.48 15.73 5.30
CA LYS A 115 -4.12 14.43 5.07
C LYS A 115 -4.57 14.36 3.61
N ALA A 116 -4.37 13.22 2.98
CA ALA A 116 -4.90 12.90 1.66
C ALA A 116 -5.77 11.64 1.78
N GLU A 117 -6.92 11.64 1.13
CA GLU A 117 -7.77 10.46 0.99
C GLU A 117 -7.65 9.98 -0.45
N LEU A 118 -7.45 8.69 -0.63
CA LEU A 118 -7.19 8.05 -1.90
C LEU A 118 -8.00 6.76 -1.97
N ASP A 119 -8.57 6.49 -3.14
CA ASP A 119 -9.25 5.23 -3.40
C ASP A 119 -8.29 4.27 -4.11
N ILE A 120 -8.11 3.09 -3.55
CA ILE A 120 -7.34 1.99 -4.14
C ILE A 120 -8.34 0.95 -4.64
N MET A 121 -8.47 0.82 -5.96
CA MET A 121 -9.32 -0.20 -6.59
C MET A 121 -8.50 -1.47 -6.78
N PHE A 122 -9.05 -2.63 -6.45
CA PHE A 122 -8.35 -3.90 -6.66
C PHE A 122 -8.12 -4.13 -8.16
N GLY A 123 -6.93 -4.62 -8.53
CA GLY A 123 -6.53 -4.84 -9.92
C GLY A 123 -6.15 -3.59 -10.74
N LYS A 124 -6.69 -2.41 -10.42
CA LYS A 124 -6.35 -1.14 -11.09
C LYS A 124 -5.34 -0.26 -10.32
N GLY A 125 -5.23 -0.43 -9.01
CA GLY A 125 -4.36 0.40 -8.16
C GLY A 125 -5.02 1.71 -7.73
N VAL A 126 -4.22 2.76 -7.54
CA VAL A 126 -4.72 4.08 -7.09
C VAL A 126 -5.52 4.74 -8.21
N SER A 127 -6.78 5.07 -7.95
CA SER A 127 -7.63 5.76 -8.94
C SER A 127 -7.33 7.27 -8.95
N ALA A 128 -6.51 7.69 -9.93
CA ALA A 128 -6.21 9.10 -10.16
C ALA A 128 -7.48 9.90 -10.48
N ILE A 129 -8.38 9.34 -11.29
CA ILE A 129 -9.65 9.97 -11.67
C ILE A 129 -10.54 10.24 -10.45
N SER A 130 -10.65 9.29 -9.53
CA SER A 130 -11.41 9.49 -8.29
C SER A 130 -10.84 10.62 -7.44
N SER A 131 -9.51 10.72 -7.39
CA SER A 131 -8.82 11.78 -6.66
C SER A 131 -9.01 13.16 -7.32
N ILE A 132 -9.02 13.22 -8.66
CA ILE A 132 -9.32 14.44 -9.42
C ILE A 132 -10.76 14.88 -9.17
N LEU A 133 -11.73 13.97 -9.21
CA LEU A 133 -13.14 14.27 -8.94
C LEU A 133 -13.33 14.84 -7.53
N ASP A 134 -12.75 14.21 -6.51
CA ASP A 134 -12.85 14.68 -5.12
C ASP A 134 -12.21 16.06 -4.94
N ALA A 135 -11.07 16.29 -5.59
CA ALA A 135 -10.42 17.60 -5.58
C ALA A 135 -11.26 18.66 -6.32
N ALA A 136 -11.80 18.33 -7.49
CA ALA A 136 -12.61 19.23 -8.30
C ALA A 136 -13.89 19.68 -7.60
N VAL A 137 -14.53 18.77 -6.86
CA VAL A 137 -15.69 19.11 -6.02
C VAL A 137 -15.27 19.99 -4.85
N LYS A 138 -14.13 19.72 -4.24
CA LYS A 138 -13.62 20.50 -3.09
C LYS A 138 -13.24 21.94 -3.46
N TYR A 139 -12.72 22.16 -4.67
CA TYR A 139 -12.36 23.49 -5.17
C TYR A 139 -13.46 24.13 -6.04
N GLU A 140 -14.69 23.60 -5.97
CA GLU A 140 -15.86 24.16 -6.66
C GLU A 140 -15.69 24.29 -8.19
N ILE A 141 -14.86 23.43 -8.78
CA ILE A 141 -14.72 23.31 -10.25
C ILE A 141 -15.85 22.45 -10.81
N ILE A 142 -16.25 21.42 -10.07
CA ILE A 142 -17.41 20.57 -10.35
C ILE A 142 -18.48 20.89 -9.32
N ASP A 143 -19.64 21.30 -9.80
CA ASP A 143 -20.82 21.54 -8.97
C ASP A 143 -21.50 20.22 -8.62
N LYS A 144 -21.69 20.00 -7.32
CA LYS A 144 -22.44 18.85 -6.81
C LYS A 144 -23.83 19.29 -6.36
N LYS A 145 -24.85 19.04 -7.18
CA LYS A 145 -26.27 19.28 -6.86
C LYS A 145 -26.90 17.98 -6.35
N GLY A 146 -26.80 17.75 -5.04
CA GLY A 146 -27.28 16.52 -4.40
C GLY A 146 -26.46 15.30 -4.86
N ALA A 147 -27.09 14.39 -5.60
CA ALA A 147 -26.43 13.22 -6.19
C ALA A 147 -25.85 13.48 -7.60
N TRP A 148 -26.10 14.64 -8.19
CA TRP A 148 -25.66 14.97 -9.56
C TRP A 148 -24.36 15.78 -9.56
N TYR A 149 -23.45 15.41 -10.45
CA TYR A 149 -22.21 16.14 -10.73
C TYR A 149 -22.34 16.87 -12.08
N ALA A 150 -22.02 18.17 -12.08
CA ALA A 150 -22.03 19.01 -13.27
C ALA A 150 -20.70 19.77 -13.38
N TYR A 151 -20.19 19.91 -14.59
CA TYR A 151 -19.01 20.72 -14.90
C TYR A 151 -19.45 21.86 -15.82
N GLY A 152 -19.57 23.06 -15.26
CA GLY A 152 -20.20 24.19 -15.96
C GLY A 152 -21.64 23.86 -16.35
N GLU A 153 -21.90 23.83 -17.66
CA GLU A 153 -23.23 23.50 -18.21
C GLU A 153 -23.39 22.00 -18.53
N GLU A 154 -22.31 21.23 -18.54
CA GLU A 154 -22.34 19.81 -18.91
C GLU A 154 -22.60 18.92 -17.69
N LYS A 155 -23.54 17.98 -17.83
CA LYS A 155 -23.87 17.01 -16.77
C LYS A 155 -22.94 15.81 -16.90
N ILE A 156 -22.06 15.63 -15.93
CA ILE A 156 -21.12 14.50 -15.86
C ILE A 156 -21.86 13.19 -15.55
N GLY A 157 -22.79 13.23 -14.58
CA GLY A 157 -23.58 12.07 -14.21
C GLY A 157 -24.12 12.08 -12.78
N GLN A 158 -24.91 11.06 -12.46
CA GLN A 158 -25.47 10.84 -11.13
C GLN A 158 -24.60 9.84 -10.35
N GLY A 159 -24.15 10.22 -9.16
CA GLY A 159 -23.33 9.38 -8.29
C GLY A 159 -21.84 9.43 -8.62
N ARG A 160 -21.03 9.02 -7.64
CA ARG A 160 -19.56 9.07 -7.72
C ARG A 160 -19.01 8.14 -8.79
N ASP A 161 -19.57 6.92 -8.91
CA ASP A 161 -19.05 5.91 -9.83
C ASP A 161 -19.32 6.24 -11.30
N ASN A 162 -20.53 6.71 -11.64
CA ASN A 162 -20.82 7.16 -13.00
C ASN A 162 -19.95 8.38 -13.38
N ALA A 163 -19.74 9.32 -12.45
CA ALA A 163 -18.87 10.45 -12.71
C ALA A 163 -17.41 10.03 -12.95
N ARG A 164 -16.95 8.99 -12.27
CA ARG A 164 -15.63 8.38 -12.50
C ARG A 164 -15.55 7.72 -13.87
N GLU A 165 -16.53 6.92 -14.26
CA GLU A 165 -16.57 6.27 -15.59
C GLU A 165 -16.64 7.30 -16.73
N PHE A 166 -17.37 8.39 -16.55
CA PHE A 166 -17.42 9.50 -17.51
C PHE A 166 -16.05 10.16 -17.69
N LEU A 167 -15.35 10.46 -16.59
CA LEU A 167 -14.00 11.03 -16.64
C LEU A 167 -12.95 10.02 -17.15
N GLU A 168 -13.13 8.72 -16.91
CA GLU A 168 -12.29 7.67 -17.51
C GLU A 168 -12.50 7.59 -19.03
N SER A 169 -13.73 7.81 -19.51
CA SER A 169 -14.06 7.79 -20.95
C SER A 169 -13.60 9.06 -21.68
N ASN A 170 -13.51 10.19 -20.98
CA ASN A 170 -13.15 11.50 -21.53
C ASN A 170 -11.83 12.04 -20.93
N PRO A 171 -10.66 11.50 -21.34
CA PRO A 171 -9.37 11.88 -20.78
C PRO A 171 -8.99 13.34 -21.07
N ALA A 172 -9.48 13.93 -22.16
CA ALA A 172 -9.24 15.34 -22.49
C ALA A 172 -9.84 16.28 -21.43
N LEU A 173 -11.06 16.00 -21.00
CA LEU A 173 -11.75 16.76 -19.96
C LEU A 173 -11.10 16.54 -18.59
N ALA A 174 -10.66 15.32 -18.29
CA ALA A 174 -9.91 15.03 -17.06
C ALA A 174 -8.60 15.82 -16.98
N GLN A 175 -7.85 15.95 -18.08
CA GLN A 175 -6.62 16.75 -18.13
C GLN A 175 -6.88 18.25 -17.98
N GLU A 176 -7.95 18.77 -18.58
CA GLU A 176 -8.34 20.17 -18.41
C GLU A 176 -8.65 20.50 -16.94
N ILE A 177 -9.45 19.65 -16.29
CA ILE A 177 -9.80 19.79 -14.87
C ILE A 177 -8.54 19.68 -14.02
N GLU A 178 -7.65 18.72 -14.31
CA GLU A 178 -6.39 18.57 -13.60
C GLU A 178 -5.50 19.82 -13.71
N LYS A 179 -5.39 20.43 -14.90
CA LYS A 179 -4.63 21.67 -15.09
C LYS A 179 -5.21 22.83 -14.28
N LYS A 180 -6.53 23.02 -14.33
CA LYS A 180 -7.22 24.05 -13.53
C LYS A 180 -7.01 23.81 -12.02
N LEU A 181 -7.13 22.57 -11.57
CA LEU A 181 -6.86 22.17 -10.18
C LEU A 181 -5.43 22.49 -9.76
N ARG A 182 -4.44 22.10 -10.57
CA ARG A 182 -3.02 22.34 -10.25
C ARG A 182 -2.70 23.83 -10.18
N ALA A 183 -3.28 24.65 -11.06
CA ALA A 183 -3.11 26.10 -11.04
C ALA A 183 -3.65 26.73 -9.74
N ILE A 184 -4.80 26.27 -9.25
CA ILE A 184 -5.39 26.74 -7.99
C ILE A 184 -4.61 26.23 -6.78
N MET A 185 -4.21 24.95 -6.79
CA MET A 185 -3.55 24.30 -5.65
C MET A 185 -2.08 24.70 -5.46
N PHE A 186 -1.38 25.00 -6.55
CA PHE A 186 0.05 25.31 -6.56
C PHE A 186 0.31 26.60 -7.36
N PRO A 187 -0.09 27.78 -6.84
CA PRO A 187 0.16 29.04 -7.52
C PRO A 187 1.69 29.24 -7.70
N GLY A 188 2.16 29.25 -8.95
CA GLY A 188 3.56 29.54 -9.31
C GLY A 188 4.50 28.34 -9.42
N MET A 189 4.02 27.08 -9.35
CA MET A 189 4.87 25.91 -9.61
C MET A 189 4.81 25.53 -11.10
N LYS A 190 5.97 25.47 -11.78
CA LYS A 190 6.06 24.96 -13.16
C LYS A 190 5.51 23.54 -13.21
N GLU A 191 4.73 23.24 -14.25
CA GLU A 191 4.19 21.90 -14.50
C GLU A 191 5.31 20.87 -14.38
N PRO A 192 5.13 19.77 -13.63
CA PRO A 192 6.07 18.67 -13.71
C PRO A 192 5.97 18.10 -15.13
N GLU A 193 7.06 18.17 -15.89
CA GLU A 193 7.18 17.43 -17.14
C GLU A 193 6.87 15.96 -16.85
N ILE A 194 5.83 15.44 -17.49
CA ILE A 194 5.52 14.02 -17.45
C ILE A 194 6.68 13.34 -18.18
N ILE A 195 7.62 12.77 -17.43
CA ILE A 195 8.64 11.89 -17.98
C ILE A 195 7.90 10.60 -18.36
N LEU A 196 7.30 10.59 -19.55
CA LEU A 196 6.96 9.35 -20.22
C LEU A 196 8.30 8.64 -20.46
N PRO A 197 8.46 7.35 -20.10
CA PRO A 197 9.65 6.61 -20.48
C PRO A 197 9.64 6.51 -22.00
N THR A 198 10.40 7.38 -22.67
CA THR A 198 10.59 7.31 -24.12
C THR A 198 11.33 6.01 -24.40
N ALA A 199 10.62 5.04 -24.96
CA ALA A 199 11.24 3.90 -25.59
C ALA A 199 12.09 4.40 -26.76
N GLY A 200 13.41 4.18 -26.69
CA GLY A 200 14.34 4.39 -27.80
C GLY A 200 15.29 5.58 -27.62
N SER A 201 16.42 5.32 -26.98
CA SER A 201 17.69 5.97 -27.35
C SER A 201 18.80 4.92 -27.30
N THR A 202 18.96 4.21 -28.42
CA THR A 202 20.28 3.81 -28.88
C THR A 202 21.11 5.08 -29.00
N ASP A 203 22.12 5.25 -28.16
CA ASP A 203 23.39 5.86 -28.57
C ASP A 203 24.48 5.65 -27.52
N THR A 204 25.53 4.97 -28.01
CA THR A 204 26.96 5.04 -27.66
C THR A 204 27.37 5.03 -26.18
N ALA A 205 27.63 3.82 -25.69
CA ALA A 205 28.50 3.59 -24.53
C ALA A 205 29.95 4.03 -24.86
N GLY A 206 30.34 5.19 -24.35
CA GLY A 206 31.76 5.54 -24.18
C GLY A 206 32.39 4.67 -23.07
N PRO A 207 33.69 4.33 -23.16
CA PRO A 207 34.29 3.27 -22.37
C PRO A 207 34.35 3.62 -20.88
N MET A 208 33.90 2.70 -20.04
CA MET A 208 34.08 2.77 -18.59
C MET A 208 35.57 2.75 -18.23
N PRO A 209 36.02 3.48 -17.19
CA PRO A 209 37.37 3.38 -16.67
C PRO A 209 37.65 1.96 -16.14
N ALA A 210 38.79 1.40 -16.56
CA ALA A 210 39.23 0.06 -16.23
C ALA A 210 39.55 -0.08 -14.73
N GLY A 211 38.76 -0.89 -14.03
CA GLY A 211 39.06 -1.23 -12.64
C GLY A 211 37.93 -1.94 -11.91
N LEU A 212 37.45 -3.09 -12.43
CA LEU A 212 36.75 -4.14 -11.66
C LEU A 212 36.40 -5.38 -12.52
N ALA A 213 37.24 -5.72 -13.50
CA ALA A 213 37.06 -6.90 -14.34
C ALA A 213 37.91 -8.08 -13.85
N GLN A 214 37.61 -8.63 -12.67
CA GLN A 214 38.01 -10.00 -12.32
C GLN A 214 36.88 -10.63 -11.50
N GLY A 215 36.19 -11.60 -12.10
CA GLY A 215 35.25 -12.44 -11.34
C GLY A 215 34.01 -12.97 -12.05
N ALA A 216 33.98 -13.15 -13.38
CA ALA A 216 32.97 -13.99 -14.03
C ALA A 216 33.46 -14.52 -15.38
N LYS A 217 34.30 -15.57 -15.36
CA LYS A 217 34.50 -16.43 -16.55
C LYS A 217 33.35 -17.42 -16.59
N ALA A 218 32.37 -17.16 -17.45
CA ALA A 218 31.49 -18.17 -17.98
C ALA A 218 32.31 -19.13 -18.86
N VAL A 219 32.15 -20.44 -18.65
CA VAL A 219 32.64 -21.47 -19.55
C VAL A 219 31.42 -22.09 -20.22
N SER A 220 31.34 -21.94 -21.54
CA SER A 220 30.65 -22.87 -22.44
C SER A 220 31.46 -22.89 -23.72
N PRO A 221 31.78 -24.09 -24.24
CA PRO A 221 31.60 -24.26 -25.68
C PRO A 221 31.02 -25.64 -26.08
N GLU A 222 30.10 -25.55 -27.03
CA GLU A 222 29.91 -26.37 -28.25
C GLU A 222 29.79 -27.92 -28.22
N ALA A 223 28.56 -28.33 -28.53
CA ALA A 223 28.13 -29.27 -29.59
C ALA A 223 29.06 -30.40 -30.08
N LYS A 224 28.59 -31.65 -29.91
CA LYS A 224 28.72 -32.73 -30.91
C LYS A 224 27.40 -33.52 -31.00
N GLN A 225 26.92 -33.66 -32.24
CA GLN A 225 25.80 -34.51 -32.64
C GLN A 225 26.16 -36.01 -32.51
N THR A 226 25.25 -36.85 -32.01
CA THR A 226 24.99 -38.17 -32.63
C THR A 226 23.56 -38.63 -32.31
N THR A 227 22.82 -38.84 -33.40
CA THR A 227 21.59 -39.60 -33.67
C THR A 227 21.14 -40.67 -32.66
N ILE A 228 19.85 -40.68 -32.27
CA ILE A 228 18.93 -41.83 -32.41
C ILE A 228 17.50 -41.31 -32.73
N GLN A 229 16.87 -41.97 -33.69
CA GLN A 229 15.57 -41.72 -34.31
C GLN A 229 14.34 -41.95 -33.39
N ALA A 230 13.29 -41.17 -33.70
CA ALA A 230 11.85 -41.45 -33.81
C ALA A 230 11.22 -42.57 -32.94
N THR A 231 10.03 -42.39 -32.33
CA THR A 231 8.77 -42.14 -33.05
C THR A 231 7.60 -41.69 -32.13
N ALA A 232 6.79 -40.80 -32.71
CA ALA A 232 5.31 -40.76 -32.74
C ALA A 232 4.44 -40.36 -31.52
N ALA A 233 3.72 -39.26 -31.76
CA ALA A 233 2.27 -39.05 -31.55
C ALA A 233 1.76 -38.44 -30.22
N LYS A 234 1.54 -37.12 -30.28
CA LYS A 234 0.42 -36.36 -29.67
C LYS A 234 -0.95 -36.82 -30.27
N PRO A 235 -2.16 -36.43 -29.78
CA PRO A 235 -2.48 -35.16 -29.06
C PRO A 235 -3.59 -35.20 -27.97
N ALA A 236 -3.88 -34.01 -27.42
CA ALA A 236 -5.17 -33.48 -26.92
C ALA A 236 -5.71 -33.99 -25.55
N VAL A 237 -5.73 -33.19 -24.47
CA VAL A 237 -6.64 -32.07 -24.06
C VAL A 237 -7.77 -32.53 -23.12
N ALA A 238 -7.75 -31.92 -21.92
CA ALA A 238 -8.84 -31.57 -21.00
C ALA A 238 -9.70 -32.66 -20.31
N ILE A 239 -9.94 -32.49 -19.00
CA ILE A 239 -11.24 -32.11 -18.37
C ILE A 239 -11.17 -32.37 -16.84
N ALA A 240 -11.88 -31.52 -16.11
CA ALA A 240 -11.99 -31.33 -14.66
C ALA A 240 -12.64 -32.52 -13.87
N PRO A 241 -12.77 -32.43 -12.53
CA PRO A 241 -12.95 -33.55 -11.60
C PRO A 241 -14.42 -33.84 -11.19
N LYS A 242 -14.68 -35.04 -10.65
CA LYS A 242 -15.85 -35.46 -9.80
C LYS A 242 -15.75 -36.99 -9.51
N PRO A 243 -16.57 -37.65 -8.64
CA PRO A 243 -17.39 -37.22 -7.49
C PRO A 243 -17.49 -38.23 -6.27
N THR A 244 -18.01 -37.75 -5.13
CA THR A 244 -18.98 -38.35 -4.14
C THR A 244 -18.83 -39.73 -3.42
N ALA A 245 -18.89 -39.65 -2.07
CA ALA A 245 -19.82 -40.31 -1.08
C ALA A 245 -19.68 -41.83 -0.73
N PRO A 246 -20.44 -42.40 0.25
CA PRO A 246 -20.72 -42.05 1.67
C PRO A 246 -20.67 -43.26 2.67
N GLY A 247 -20.91 -43.05 3.98
CA GLY A 247 -21.29 -44.09 4.96
C GLY A 247 -21.31 -43.56 6.41
N ALA A 248 -22.45 -43.24 7.02
CA ALA A 248 -23.43 -44.10 7.73
C ALA A 248 -22.99 -44.50 9.16
N GLY A 249 -23.75 -44.04 10.17
CA GLY A 249 -23.61 -44.45 11.57
C GLY A 249 -24.59 -43.71 12.50
N ILE A 250 -25.65 -44.40 12.92
CA ILE A 250 -26.77 -43.96 13.75
C ILE A 250 -26.47 -44.22 15.23
N ALA A 251 -26.88 -43.32 16.16
CA ALA A 251 -27.62 -43.61 17.41
C ALA A 251 -27.53 -42.46 18.46
N GLN A 252 -28.70 -41.96 18.88
CA GLN A 252 -28.99 -41.35 20.20
C GLN A 252 -29.49 -42.46 21.16
N PRO A 253 -29.84 -42.27 22.47
CA PRO A 253 -30.07 -41.02 23.25
C PRO A 253 -29.54 -41.03 24.72
N GLY A 254 -29.62 -39.90 25.43
CA GLY A 254 -29.31 -39.85 26.87
C GLY A 254 -29.57 -38.51 27.56
N GLN A 255 -30.63 -38.47 28.35
CA GLN A 255 -31.27 -37.42 29.16
C GLN A 255 -30.40 -36.50 30.07
N ARG A 256 -31.10 -35.42 30.52
CA ARG A 256 -30.94 -34.56 31.74
C ARG A 256 -30.21 -33.23 31.49
N GLN A 257 -30.63 -32.07 32.01
CA GLN A 257 -31.73 -31.66 32.89
C GLN A 257 -31.83 -30.12 32.80
N ALA A 258 -33.02 -29.57 32.98
CA ALA A 258 -33.27 -28.14 33.14
C ALA A 258 -33.09 -27.71 34.61
N ALA A 259 -32.54 -26.52 34.84
CA ALA A 259 -32.67 -25.73 36.08
C ALA A 259 -32.30 -24.25 35.76
N SER A 260 -33.28 -23.38 35.51
CA SER A 260 -33.90 -22.44 36.46
C SER A 260 -32.99 -21.30 36.97
N LYS A 261 -33.25 -20.08 36.48
CA LYS A 261 -32.85 -18.79 37.11
C LYS A 261 -33.57 -18.60 38.47
N PRO A 262 -33.14 -17.64 39.32
CA PRO A 262 -33.79 -16.32 39.26
C PRO A 262 -32.85 -15.12 39.50
N ALA A 263 -33.41 -13.93 39.20
CA ALA A 263 -32.82 -12.61 39.34
C ALA A 263 -32.98 -12.01 40.74
N SER A 264 -32.11 -11.05 41.09
CA SER A 264 -32.30 -9.88 42.00
C SER A 264 -30.92 -9.22 42.17
N THR A 265 -30.67 -7.92 42.34
CA THR A 265 -31.46 -6.70 42.52
C THR A 265 -30.49 -5.51 42.43
N LYS A 266 -30.96 -4.36 41.90
CA LYS A 266 -30.36 -3.03 42.17
C LYS A 266 -30.53 -2.67 43.66
N PRO A 267 -29.78 -1.66 44.14
CA PRO A 267 -30.49 -0.48 44.66
C PRO A 267 -30.00 0.85 44.08
N VAL A 268 -30.81 1.88 44.30
CA VAL A 268 -30.72 3.27 43.84
C VAL A 268 -30.56 4.18 45.09
N SER A 269 -30.04 5.40 44.88
CA SER A 269 -30.03 6.62 45.72
C SER A 269 -29.09 6.64 46.94
N ALA A 270 -28.43 7.74 47.33
CA ALA A 270 -28.67 9.18 47.17
C ALA A 270 -27.32 9.97 47.12
N GLU A 271 -27.22 11.18 46.51
CA GLU A 271 -27.06 12.51 47.19
C GLU A 271 -25.82 12.54 48.11
N ASP A 272 -24.80 13.40 48.05
CA ASP A 272 -24.53 14.78 47.59
C ASP A 272 -23.07 14.79 47.03
N ASP A 273 -22.47 15.78 46.37
CA ASP A 273 -22.23 17.15 46.83
C ASP A 273 -21.43 17.93 45.76
N GLU A 274 -21.52 19.25 45.86
CA GLU A 274 -21.06 20.26 44.93
C GLU A 274 -19.51 20.47 44.86
N LEU A 275 -19.11 21.23 43.82
CA LEU A 275 -17.98 22.21 43.79
C LEU A 275 -16.52 21.70 43.90
N PHE A 276 -15.79 21.76 42.78
CA PHE A 276 -14.64 22.64 42.46
C PHE A 276 -13.82 22.12 41.27
#